data_AF-A0A354Q8R2-F1
#
_entry.id   AF-A0A354Q8R2-F1
#
_cell.length_a   1.000
_cell.length_b   1.000
_cell.length_c   1.000
_cell.angle_alpha   90.00
_cell.angle_beta   90.00
_cell.angle_gamma   90.00
#
_symmetry.space_group_name_H-M   'P 1'
#
loop_
_entity.id
_entity.type
_entity.pdbx_description
1 polymer ?
#
loop_
_entity_poly.entity_id
_entity_poly.type
_entity_poly.pdbx_seq_one_letter_code
_entity_poly.pdbx_strand_id
1 'polypeptide(L)'
;ASLQVTASGPLARTANPFFGVGPITNMTVDEVDRRLTRFEFEAWLENNYQKLDDRGQKIGPVTTGELDRCMHRGYPADKVV
;
A
#
# COMPACT_ATOMS: atom_id res chain seq x y z
N ALA A 1 29.64 22.00 8.85
CA ALA A 1 28.57 21.28 9.58
C ALA A 1 28.74 19.76 9.45
N SER A 2 28.60 19.17 8.25
CA SER A 2 28.71 17.71 8.03
C SER A 2 30.08 17.11 8.36
N LEU A 3 31.19 17.81 8.04
CA LEU A 3 32.55 17.33 8.29
C LEU A 3 32.93 17.21 9.78
N GLN A 4 32.36 18.06 10.64
CA GLN A 4 32.59 17.99 12.09
C GLN A 4 31.87 16.80 12.73
N VAL A 5 30.71 16.41 12.19
CA VAL A 5 29.89 15.31 12.71
C VAL A 5 30.53 13.94 12.42
N THR A 6 31.34 13.82 11.38
CA THR A 6 32.04 12.58 11.00
C THR A 6 33.52 12.56 11.38
N ALA A 7 33.99 13.54 12.16
CA ALA A 7 35.40 13.69 12.50
C ALA A 7 35.95 12.51 13.35
N SER A 8 35.07 11.83 14.08
CA SER A 8 35.37 10.64 14.88
C SER A 8 35.10 9.31 14.15
N GLY A 9 34.89 9.35 12.83
CA GLY A 9 34.58 8.18 12.01
C GLY A 9 33.13 8.16 11.49
N PRO A 10 32.76 7.13 10.72
CA PRO A 10 31.41 6.99 10.18
C PRO A 10 30.37 6.84 11.31
N LEU A 11 29.17 7.39 11.09
CA LEU A 11 28.06 7.24 12.03
C LEU A 11 27.74 5.76 12.28
N ALA A 12 27.28 5.46 13.49
CA ALA A 12 26.81 4.13 13.84
C ALA A 12 25.71 3.67 12.86
N ARG A 13 25.72 2.37 12.54
CA ARG A 13 24.64 1.77 11.75
C ARG A 13 23.33 1.97 12.50
N THR A 14 22.30 2.34 11.75
CA THR A 14 20.91 2.41 12.23
C THR A 14 20.51 1.15 13.02
N ALA A 15 19.81 1.35 14.14
CA ALA A 15 19.20 0.25 14.90
C ALA A 15 17.86 -0.22 14.29
N ASN A 16 17.32 0.51 13.32
CA ASN A 16 16.08 0.17 12.65
C ASN A 16 16.34 -0.95 11.63
N PRO A 17 15.79 -2.17 11.82
CA PRO A 17 15.99 -3.29 10.89
C PRO A 17 15.39 -3.04 9.51
N PHE A 18 14.55 -2.00 9.38
CA PHE A 18 13.92 -1.59 8.13
C PHE A 18 14.64 -0.44 7.41
N PHE A 19 15.76 0.06 7.93
CA PHE A 19 16.52 1.09 7.24
C PHE A 19 17.31 0.48 6.07
N GLY A 20 16.92 0.82 4.84
CA GLY A 20 17.59 0.39 3.61
C GLY A 20 16.97 -0.82 2.91
N VAL A 21 15.83 -1.36 3.38
CA VAL A 21 15.04 -2.35 2.64
C VAL A 21 13.98 -1.64 1.80
N GLY A 22 14.10 -1.68 0.48
CA GLY A 22 12.99 -1.37 -0.43
C GLY A 22 12.23 -2.64 -0.84
N PRO A 23 11.21 -2.56 -1.72
CA PRO A 23 10.00 -1.75 -1.61
C PRO A 23 9.12 -2.22 -0.42
N ILE A 24 8.11 -1.43 -0.05
CA ILE A 24 7.19 -1.62 1.09
C ILE A 24 6.90 -3.11 1.33
N THR A 25 7.49 -3.66 2.39
CA THR A 25 7.29 -5.06 2.76
C THR A 25 5.82 -5.22 3.11
N ASN A 26 5.14 -6.23 2.55
CA ASN A 26 3.70 -6.45 2.70
C ASN A 26 3.27 -6.91 4.11
N MET A 27 4.20 -6.94 5.09
CA MET A 27 3.99 -7.31 6.49
C MET A 27 3.41 -8.71 6.75
N THR A 28 3.38 -9.59 5.75
CA THR A 28 2.85 -10.95 5.90
C THR A 28 3.94 -11.92 6.35
N VAL A 29 3.60 -12.83 7.26
CA VAL A 29 4.55 -13.80 7.84
C VAL A 29 4.91 -14.91 6.84
N ASP A 30 3.95 -15.33 6.03
CA ASP A 30 4.12 -16.34 4.97
C ASP A 30 3.10 -16.19 3.84
N GLU A 31 3.11 -17.14 2.89
CA GLU A 31 2.20 -17.16 1.73
C GLU A 31 0.73 -17.39 2.10
N VAL A 32 0.47 -18.16 3.16
CA VAL A 32 -0.89 -18.46 3.63
C VAL A 32 -1.48 -17.21 4.25
N ASP A 33 -0.73 -16.57 5.14
CA ASP A 33 -1.06 -15.29 5.76
C ASP A 33 -1.33 -14.23 4.69
N ARG A 34 -0.44 -14.13 3.70
CA ARG A 34 -0.63 -13.22 2.55
C ARG A 34 -1.95 -13.44 1.80
N ARG A 35 -2.37 -14.69 1.60
CA ARG A 35 -3.63 -15.00 0.90
C ARG A 35 -4.84 -14.66 1.76
N LEU A 36 -4.79 -14.94 3.06
CA LEU A 36 -5.86 -14.59 3.99
C LEU A 36 -6.04 -13.07 4.06
N THR A 37 -4.95 -12.32 4.29
CA THR A 37 -4.98 -10.86 4.29
C THR A 37 -5.49 -10.29 2.97
N ARG A 38 -5.14 -10.91 1.83
CA ARG A 38 -5.68 -10.51 0.53
C ARG A 38 -7.20 -10.65 0.47
N PHE A 39 -7.75 -11.79 0.90
CA PHE A 39 -9.21 -11.99 0.86
C PHE A 39 -9.95 -11.04 1.82
N GLU A 40 -9.40 -10.80 3.00
CA GLU A 40 -9.95 -9.82 3.95
C GLU A 40 -9.94 -8.41 3.35
N PHE A 41 -8.85 -8.03 2.69
CA PHE A 41 -8.75 -6.75 2.00
C PHE A 41 -9.74 -6.65 0.84
N GLU A 42 -9.88 -7.69 0.01
CA GLU A 42 -10.84 -7.73 -1.09
C GLU A 42 -12.28 -7.55 -0.60
N ALA A 43 -12.67 -8.29 0.45
CA ALA A 43 -13.99 -8.15 1.05
C ALA A 43 -14.20 -6.75 1.67
N TRP A 44 -13.20 -6.20 2.36
CA TRP A 44 -13.27 -4.84 2.89
C TRP A 44 -13.43 -3.81 1.77
N LEU A 45 -12.63 -3.92 0.71
CA LEU A 45 -12.66 -3.01 -0.43
C LEU A 45 -14.05 -2.99 -1.07
N GLU A 46 -14.58 -4.17 -1.39
CA GLU A 46 -15.87 -4.30 -2.06
C GLU A 46 -17.02 -3.77 -1.20
N ASN A 47 -16.95 -3.93 0.13
CA ASN A 47 -17.97 -3.40 1.02
C ASN A 47 -17.94 -1.87 1.15
N ASN A 48 -16.74 -1.27 1.09
CA ASN A 48 -16.57 0.16 1.37
C ASN A 48 -16.58 1.04 0.11
N TYR A 49 -16.20 0.51 -1.04
CA TYR A 49 -16.04 1.28 -2.27
C TYR A 49 -17.05 0.88 -3.34
N GLN A 50 -18.14 1.63 -3.42
CA GLN A 50 -19.20 1.44 -4.42
C GLN A 50 -18.97 2.35 -5.63
N LYS A 51 -19.07 1.78 -6.83
CA LYS A 51 -19.16 2.53 -8.08
C LYS A 51 -20.56 3.13 -8.17
N LEU A 52 -20.59 4.39 -8.60
CA LEU A 52 -21.82 5.12 -8.86
C LEU A 52 -21.94 5.42 -10.36
N ASP A 53 -23.16 5.43 -10.88
CA ASP A 53 -23.42 6.00 -12.21
C ASP A 53 -23.44 7.54 -12.17
N ASP A 54 -23.63 8.18 -13.32
CA ASP A 54 -23.69 9.65 -13.46
C ASP A 54 -24.87 10.29 -12.70
N ARG A 55 -25.79 9.47 -12.19
CA ARG A 55 -26.96 9.87 -11.40
C ARG A 55 -26.77 9.56 -9.91
N GLY A 56 -25.60 9.05 -9.51
CA GLY A 56 -25.28 8.70 -8.13
C GLY A 56 -25.85 7.35 -7.67
N GLN A 57 -26.36 6.51 -8.57
CA GLN A 57 -26.89 5.19 -8.24
C GLN A 57 -25.77 4.16 -8.15
N LYS A 58 -25.85 3.27 -7.16
CA LYS A 58 -24.88 2.18 -6.99
C LYS A 58 -24.99 1.18 -8.15
N ILE A 59 -23.89 0.96 -8.85
CA ILE A 59 -23.80 -0.02 -9.96
C ILE A 59 -22.90 -1.22 -9.62
N GLY A 60 -22.40 -1.28 -8.38
CA GLY A 60 -21.62 -2.40 -7.84
C GLY A 60 -20.29 -1.96 -7.22
N PRO A 61 -19.58 -2.86 -6.53
CA PRO A 61 -18.33 -2.54 -5.87
C PRO A 61 -17.17 -2.33 -6.84
N VAL A 62 -16.14 -1.61 -6.40
CA VAL A 62 -14.82 -1.60 -7.03
C VAL A 62 -14.08 -2.87 -6.60
N THR A 63 -13.58 -3.63 -7.57
CA THR A 63 -12.78 -4.84 -7.32
C THR A 63 -11.28 -4.54 -7.31
N THR A 64 -10.48 -5.41 -6.70
CA THR A 64 -9.01 -5.30 -6.74
C THR A 64 -8.45 -5.36 -8.17
N GLY A 65 -9.04 -6.19 -9.03
CA GLY A 65 -8.64 -6.28 -10.44
C GLY A 65 -9.04 -5.05 -11.28
N GLU A 66 -10.02 -4.26 -10.84
CA GLU A 66 -10.30 -2.94 -11.40
C GLU A 66 -9.31 -1.91 -10.86
N LEU A 67 -9.06 -1.88 -9.55
CA LEU A 67 -8.05 -0.99 -8.97
C LEU A 67 -6.68 -1.16 -9.62
N ASP A 68 -6.19 -2.39 -9.78
CA ASP A 68 -4.88 -2.66 -10.40
C ASP A 68 -4.76 -2.06 -11.81
N ARG A 69 -5.83 -2.22 -12.62
CA ARG A 69 -5.91 -1.65 -13.98
C ARG A 69 -6.04 -0.13 -13.97
N CYS A 70 -6.78 0.41 -13.00
CA CYS A 70 -6.97 1.84 -12.88
C CYS A 70 -5.69 2.52 -12.35
N MET A 71 -4.94 1.91 -11.42
CA MET A 71 -3.69 2.43 -10.86
C MET A 71 -2.59 2.53 -11.94
N HIS A 72 -2.60 1.62 -12.91
CA HIS A 72 -1.80 1.73 -14.14
C HIS A 72 -2.17 2.94 -15.02
N ARG A 73 -3.33 3.57 -14.79
CA ARG A 73 -3.89 4.69 -15.56
C ARG A 73 -4.14 5.97 -14.72
N GLY A 74 -3.77 5.99 -13.44
CA GLY A 74 -3.90 7.17 -12.57
C GLY A 74 -5.30 7.45 -12.00
N TYR A 75 -6.20 6.47 -12.00
CA TYR A 75 -7.51 6.52 -11.32
C TYR A 75 -7.58 5.27 -10.41
N PRO A 76 -8.28 5.17 -9.28
CA PRO A 76 -8.74 6.18 -8.36
C PRO A 76 -7.82 6.20 -7.13
N ALA A 77 -6.51 6.49 -7.29
CA ALA A 77 -5.58 6.58 -6.16
C ALA A 77 -6.00 7.63 -5.11
N ASP A 78 -6.80 8.59 -5.56
CA ASP A 78 -7.41 9.72 -4.87
C ASP A 78 -8.74 9.40 -4.16
N LYS A 79 -9.29 8.19 -4.33
CA LYS A 79 -10.54 7.78 -3.66
C LYS A 79 -10.35 6.77 -2.55
N VAL A 80 -9.21 6.09 -2.48
CA VAL A 80 -8.88 5.16 -1.40
C VAL A 80 -8.23 5.98 -0.29
N VAL A 81 -8.99 6.31 0.76
CA VAL A 81 -8.55 7.09 1.94
C VAL A 81 -8.80 6.28 3.20
#